data_AF-A0A9J7LSG7-F1
#
_entry.id   AF-A0A9J7LSG7-F1
#
_cell.length_a   1.000
_cell.length_b   1.000
_cell.length_c   1.000
_cell.angle_alpha   90.00
_cell.angle_beta   90.00
_cell.angle_gamma   90.00
#
_symmetry.space_group_name_H-M   'P 1'
#
loop_
_entity.id
_entity.type
_entity.pdbx_description
1 polymer ?
#
loop_
_entity_poly.entity_id
_entity_poly.type
_entity_poly.pdbx_seq_one_letter_code
_entity_poly.pdbx_strand_id
1 'polypeptide(L)'
;MAKRCLICAVVFGSVLLMLTVRLASTCAPSAWVLPDRCPDESERILLPSGKVYWAERQAATYESAQKTCRVKGGLIAVPTDSFQNSALVWLKNCVDRFRPIWIGLQRQGVDQWGPRWVHAFGAVPFPSNIRIKWPHTDRPFSAWAPGEPDIVEDRRCARIVSGSKNDSSRDKWADAKCSSRHRYICEKFTDPECSQYKVLMEPWRSVRVKNLHPPHRCESQGWFGNDQWYRFMGEAGTAMPTETPPSSHRCGSDTPVWMNGTHPTYEDGVVERHVCARHLGNICRWKWTIHVKACPGGFLIYKLPPMKIENCHSTYCGLGNNVTVVDTVSIISNEEEDISKEFDKERNVSADELSRVTTTQGCDSYTELSEAWRSVHFLKYYPPHDQIICDGMDTKVDGGWYRFTGEAGDRMVTERPLSINRCNTHAPVWMKGAHPTLNEGVVRRTVCAFYSRRKCNWRWKIHVRACPGGYFVYKLPPAPVCHTAYCSNGQN
;
A
#
# COMPACT_ATOMS: atom_id res chain seq x y z
N MET A 1 21.76 36.50 20.38
CA MET A 1 21.32 37.61 19.51
C MET A 1 20.40 37.05 18.45
N ALA A 2 19.09 37.30 18.55
CA ALA A 2 18.09 36.85 17.59
C ALA A 2 18.03 37.82 16.41
N LYS A 3 18.15 37.34 15.16
CA LYS A 3 17.90 38.15 13.97
C LYS A 3 16.42 38.03 13.59
N ARG A 4 15.69 39.15 13.67
CA ARG A 4 14.32 39.30 13.15
C ARG A 4 14.38 39.48 11.63
N CYS A 5 13.50 38.80 10.88
CA CYS A 5 13.27 39.12 9.46
C CYS A 5 12.31 40.31 9.35
N LEU A 6 12.74 41.36 8.63
CA LEU A 6 11.91 42.51 8.25
C LEU A 6 11.25 42.23 6.89
N ILE A 7 10.00 42.62 6.71
CA ILE A 7 9.31 42.66 5.41
C ILE A 7 9.41 44.10 4.88
N CYS A 8 10.00 44.29 3.71
CA CYS A 8 9.93 45.57 2.98
C CYS A 8 8.96 45.46 1.81
N ALA A 9 8.02 46.41 1.73
CA ALA A 9 7.15 46.61 0.56
C ALA A 9 7.65 47.84 -0.21
N VAL A 10 7.78 47.72 -1.54
CA VAL A 10 8.03 48.87 -2.42
C VAL A 10 6.90 48.93 -3.46
N VAL A 11 6.25 50.08 -3.58
CA VAL A 11 5.12 50.33 -4.48
C VAL A 11 5.59 51.20 -5.64
N PHE A 12 5.32 50.80 -6.88
CA PHE A 12 5.34 51.69 -8.05
C PHE A 12 4.11 51.41 -8.94
N GLY A 13 3.28 52.43 -9.14
CA GLY A 13 2.32 52.56 -10.24
C GLY A 13 1.29 51.43 -10.40
N SER A 14 0.17 51.52 -9.67
CA SER A 14 -1.17 50.93 -9.93
C SER A 14 -1.32 49.46 -10.34
N VAL A 15 -0.26 48.66 -10.39
CA VAL A 15 -0.32 47.22 -10.72
C VAL A 15 0.40 46.42 -9.64
N LEU A 16 -0.37 45.64 -8.89
CA LEU A 16 0.15 44.71 -7.88
C LEU A 16 0.78 43.50 -8.59
N LEU A 17 2.07 43.60 -8.96
CA LEU A 17 2.81 42.47 -9.52
C LEU A 17 3.55 41.74 -8.38
N MET A 18 3.08 40.55 -8.02
CA MET A 18 3.82 39.67 -7.09
C MET A 18 5.06 39.11 -7.79
N LEU A 19 6.20 39.80 -7.66
CA LEU A 19 7.50 39.25 -8.00
C LEU A 19 8.08 38.49 -6.81
N THR A 20 8.21 37.17 -6.96
CA THR A 20 8.96 36.31 -6.04
C THR A 20 10.46 36.52 -6.27
N VAL A 21 11.07 37.43 -5.51
CA VAL A 21 12.53 37.50 -5.40
C VAL A 21 13.00 36.33 -4.54
N ARG A 22 13.62 35.32 -5.17
CA ARG A 22 14.33 34.25 -4.46
C ARG A 22 15.61 34.83 -3.83
N LEU A 23 15.52 35.29 -2.58
CA LEU A 23 16.69 35.30 -1.69
C LEU A 23 16.93 33.85 -1.26
N ALA A 24 17.97 33.23 -1.82
CA ALA A 24 18.47 31.94 -1.38
C ALA A 24 19.06 32.07 0.04
N SER A 25 18.21 31.94 1.06
CA SER A 25 18.62 31.54 2.40
C SER A 25 18.17 30.10 2.61
N THR A 26 19.13 29.18 2.69
CA THR A 26 18.94 27.79 3.07
C THR A 26 18.44 27.69 4.51
N CYS A 27 17.14 27.90 4.71
CA CYS A 27 16.46 27.29 5.84
C CYS A 27 16.18 25.84 5.44
N ALA A 28 17.00 24.89 5.90
CA ALA A 28 16.54 23.52 6.05
C ALA A 28 15.15 23.56 6.71
N PRO A 29 14.16 22.71 6.33
CA PRO A 29 12.92 22.65 7.08
C PRO A 29 13.33 22.37 8.52
N SER A 30 13.13 23.37 9.38
CA SER A 30 13.42 23.28 10.80
C SER A 30 12.81 21.97 11.25
N ALA A 31 13.61 21.08 11.85
CA ALA A 31 13.09 19.88 12.51
C ALA A 31 11.87 20.33 13.30
N TRP A 32 10.67 19.89 12.90
CA TRP A 32 9.45 20.44 13.48
C TRP A 32 9.50 20.12 14.96
N VAL A 33 9.61 21.17 15.78
CA VAL A 33 9.72 21.04 17.23
C VAL A 33 8.30 21.09 17.77
N LEU A 34 7.99 20.17 18.69
CA LEU A 34 6.73 20.25 19.43
C LEU A 34 6.62 21.62 20.09
N PRO A 35 5.44 22.26 20.08
CA PRO A 35 5.30 23.58 20.70
C PRO A 35 5.73 23.57 22.17
N ASP A 36 6.39 24.64 22.61
CA ASP A 36 6.90 24.78 23.98
C ASP A 36 5.79 24.90 25.04
N ARG A 37 4.56 25.20 24.61
CA ARG A 37 3.38 25.33 25.47
C ARG A 37 2.24 24.46 24.97
N CYS A 38 1.40 24.03 25.90
CA CYS A 38 0.19 23.31 25.58
C CYS A 38 -0.82 24.17 24.81
N PRO A 39 -1.60 23.57 23.89
CA PRO A 39 -2.60 24.28 23.12
C PRO A 39 -3.80 24.68 23.99
N ASP A 40 -4.41 25.82 23.66
CA ASP A 40 -5.68 26.24 24.23
C ASP A 40 -6.84 25.33 23.73
N GLU A 41 -8.01 25.34 24.38
CA GLU A 41 -9.10 24.39 24.08
C GLU A 41 -9.61 24.44 22.63
N SER A 42 -9.60 25.62 22.02
CA SER A 42 -10.00 25.83 20.63
C SER A 42 -8.86 25.65 19.63
N GLU A 43 -7.62 25.56 20.11
CA GLU A 43 -6.43 25.52 19.26
C GLU A 43 -6.33 24.16 18.56
N ARG A 44 -5.81 24.20 17.34
CA ARG A 44 -5.65 23.06 16.44
C ARG A 44 -4.19 23.00 16.03
N ILE A 45 -3.62 21.80 16.01
CA ILE A 45 -2.19 21.63 15.72
C ILE A 45 -2.03 20.99 14.38
N LEU A 46 -1.40 21.71 13.46
CA LEU A 46 -1.00 21.19 12.17
C LEU A 46 0.38 20.53 12.29
N LEU A 47 0.45 19.24 12.01
CA LEU A 47 1.73 18.54 11.85
C LEU A 47 2.19 18.62 10.38
N PRO A 48 3.51 18.50 10.12
CA PRO A 48 4.06 18.40 8.76
C PRO A 48 3.46 17.28 7.90
N SER A 49 2.82 16.28 8.51
CA SER A 49 2.07 15.23 7.81
C SER A 49 0.80 15.73 7.11
N GLY A 50 0.49 17.02 7.18
CA GLY A 50 -0.73 17.60 6.62
C GLY A 50 -1.99 17.28 7.43
N LYS A 51 -1.83 16.66 8.60
CA LYS A 51 -2.90 16.34 9.54
C LYS A 51 -3.05 17.42 10.61
N VAL A 52 -4.29 17.75 10.92
CA VAL A 52 -4.68 18.63 12.01
C VAL A 52 -5.15 17.79 13.18
N TYR A 53 -4.61 18.07 14.36
CA TYR A 53 -4.92 17.38 15.61
C TYR A 53 -5.55 18.32 16.62
N TRP A 54 -6.46 17.78 17.42
CA TRP A 54 -7.01 18.47 18.58
C TRP A 54 -7.51 17.48 19.62
N ALA A 55 -7.47 17.88 20.88
CA ALA A 55 -7.87 17.00 21.96
C ALA A 55 -9.24 17.37 22.53
N GLU A 56 -10.05 16.36 22.80
CA GLU A 56 -11.32 16.50 23.49
C GLU A 56 -11.11 16.21 24.98
N ARG A 57 -11.36 17.21 25.82
CA ARG A 57 -11.12 17.11 27.28
C ARG A 57 -12.20 16.31 28.01
N GLN A 58 -13.36 16.10 27.40
CA GLN A 58 -14.43 15.28 27.98
C GLN A 58 -14.19 13.80 27.69
N ALA A 59 -14.09 12.98 28.74
CA ALA A 59 -13.88 11.55 28.58
C ALA A 59 -15.13 10.86 28.01
N ALA A 60 -14.95 9.96 27.05
CA ALA A 60 -16.00 9.21 26.38
C ALA A 60 -15.59 7.75 26.13
N THR A 61 -16.58 6.89 25.83
CA THR A 61 -16.30 5.55 25.29
C THR A 61 -15.66 5.66 23.92
N TYR A 62 -14.96 4.61 23.47
CA TYR A 62 -14.27 4.62 22.19
C TYR A 62 -15.22 4.94 21.02
N GLU A 63 -16.39 4.30 20.98
CA GLU A 63 -17.40 4.50 19.94
C GLU A 63 -17.97 5.93 19.96
N SER A 64 -18.20 6.48 21.16
CA SER A 64 -18.71 7.85 21.32
C SER A 64 -17.67 8.91 20.95
N ALA A 65 -16.41 8.68 21.34
CA ALA A 65 -15.26 9.50 20.92
C ALA A 65 -15.13 9.51 19.39
N GLN A 66 -15.19 8.32 18.78
CA GLN A 66 -15.10 8.17 17.33
C GLN A 66 -16.25 8.85 16.60
N LYS A 67 -17.48 8.76 17.13
CA LYS A 67 -18.64 9.49 16.61
C LYS A 67 -18.44 11.00 16.69
N THR A 68 -17.91 11.49 17.81
CA THR A 68 -17.67 12.93 18.02
C THR A 68 -16.62 13.47 17.04
N CYS A 69 -15.49 12.76 16.87
CA CYS A 69 -14.50 13.15 15.87
C CYS A 69 -15.11 13.14 14.45
N ARG A 70 -15.95 12.14 14.12
CA ARG A 70 -16.61 12.04 12.80
C ARG A 70 -17.51 13.23 12.49
N VAL A 71 -18.32 13.67 13.46
CA VAL A 71 -19.17 14.86 13.31
C VAL A 71 -18.33 16.11 13.00
N LYS A 72 -17.11 16.18 13.54
CA LYS A 72 -16.14 17.26 13.30
C LYS A 72 -15.26 17.04 12.06
N GLY A 73 -15.58 16.06 11.22
CA GLY A 73 -14.85 15.75 9.98
C GLY A 73 -13.48 15.08 10.21
N GLY A 74 -13.31 14.40 11.34
CA GLY A 74 -12.08 13.68 11.68
C GLY A 74 -12.34 12.32 12.31
N LEU A 75 -11.30 11.69 12.82
CA LEU A 75 -11.34 10.40 13.50
C LEU A 75 -10.50 10.44 14.77
N ILE A 76 -10.55 9.43 15.62
CA ILE A 76 -9.57 9.33 16.72
C ILE A 76 -8.18 9.17 16.09
N ALA A 77 -7.21 9.92 16.60
CA ALA A 77 -5.87 10.02 16.08
C ALA A 77 -5.09 8.70 16.17
N VAL A 78 -4.33 8.39 15.11
CA VAL A 78 -3.50 7.18 15.05
C VAL A 78 -2.07 7.57 14.74
N PRO A 79 -1.11 7.24 15.64
CA PRO A 79 0.30 7.47 15.37
C PRO A 79 0.81 6.47 14.35
N THR A 80 1.11 6.92 13.12
CA THR A 80 1.65 6.05 12.07
C THR A 80 3.17 5.98 12.05
N ASP A 81 3.84 6.88 12.78
CA ASP A 81 5.29 6.98 12.87
C ASP A 81 5.71 7.53 14.24
N SER A 82 7.02 7.52 14.50
CA SER A 82 7.61 8.00 15.75
C SER A 82 7.29 9.46 16.06
N PHE A 83 7.16 10.29 15.04
CA PHE A 83 6.96 11.71 15.21
C PHE A 83 5.51 12.02 15.60
N GLN A 84 4.54 11.41 14.89
CA GLN A 84 3.13 11.48 15.24
C GLN A 84 2.89 10.93 16.65
N ASN A 85 3.57 9.84 17.04
CA ASN A 85 3.48 9.33 18.40
C ASN A 85 3.93 10.35 19.45
N SER A 86 5.09 10.99 19.23
CA SER A 86 5.57 12.04 20.14
C SER A 86 4.59 13.20 20.24
N ALA A 87 3.96 13.59 19.12
CA ALA A 87 2.93 14.63 19.11
C ALA A 87 1.67 14.23 19.89
N LEU A 88 1.18 13.00 19.73
CA LEU A 88 0.03 12.50 20.48
C LEU A 88 0.33 12.34 21.97
N VAL A 89 1.52 11.88 22.34
CA VAL A 89 1.97 11.81 23.74
C VAL A 89 2.03 13.20 24.36
N TRP A 90 2.60 14.16 23.65
CA TRP A 90 2.67 15.55 24.11
C TRP A 90 1.27 16.16 24.28
N LEU A 91 0.37 15.98 23.30
CA LEU A 91 -1.03 16.40 23.39
C LEU A 91 -1.76 15.75 24.57
N LYS A 92 -1.58 14.44 24.76
CA LYS A 92 -2.12 13.71 25.92
C LYS A 92 -1.66 14.32 27.23
N ASN A 93 -0.38 14.65 27.34
CA ASN A 93 0.19 15.24 28.55
C ASN A 93 -0.26 16.68 28.79
N CYS A 94 -0.56 17.43 27.73
CA CYS A 94 -1.19 18.75 27.80
C CYS A 94 -2.66 18.71 28.24
N VAL A 95 -3.38 17.68 27.83
CA VAL A 95 -4.77 17.47 28.20
C VAL A 95 -4.87 17.05 29.66
N ASP A 96 -4.18 15.98 30.02
CA ASP A 96 -4.08 15.45 31.37
C ASP A 96 -2.91 14.45 31.47
N ARG A 97 -1.84 14.86 32.16
CA ARG A 97 -0.65 14.03 32.36
C ARG A 97 -0.93 12.74 33.15
N PHE A 98 -1.96 12.71 33.99
CA PHE A 98 -2.26 11.58 34.88
C PHE A 98 -3.35 10.66 34.36
N ARG A 99 -3.94 10.95 33.20
CA ARG A 99 -4.98 10.11 32.60
C ARG A 99 -4.53 9.57 31.25
N PRO A 100 -4.99 8.36 30.88
CA PRO A 100 -4.78 7.84 29.55
C PRO A 100 -5.65 8.57 28.53
N ILE A 101 -5.27 8.45 27.25
CA ILE A 101 -6.03 8.99 26.12
C ILE A 101 -6.26 7.89 25.08
N TRP A 102 -7.43 7.87 24.45
CA TRP A 102 -7.70 6.98 23.32
C TRP A 102 -6.80 7.31 22.14
N ILE A 103 -6.32 6.25 21.47
CA ILE A 103 -5.75 6.32 20.12
C ILE A 103 -6.59 5.43 19.22
N GLY A 104 -6.67 5.78 17.94
CA GLY A 104 -7.61 5.17 16.99
C GLY A 104 -7.21 3.76 16.51
N LEU A 105 -6.79 2.86 17.40
CA LEU A 105 -6.54 1.46 17.06
C LEU A 105 -7.59 0.57 17.71
N GLN A 106 -8.12 -0.38 16.92
CA GLN A 106 -9.08 -1.38 17.37
C GLN A 106 -8.65 -2.79 16.95
N ARG A 107 -8.73 -3.77 17.85
CA ARG A 107 -8.42 -5.17 17.58
C ARG A 107 -9.61 -5.86 16.92
N GLN A 108 -9.41 -6.44 15.74
CA GLN A 108 -10.45 -7.17 15.00
C GLN A 108 -10.47 -8.67 15.31
N GLY A 109 -9.35 -9.23 15.75
CA GLY A 109 -9.23 -10.64 16.07
C GLY A 109 -7.80 -10.99 16.44
N VAL A 110 -7.55 -12.28 16.62
CA VAL A 110 -6.23 -12.85 16.85
C VAL A 110 -5.99 -13.86 15.74
N ASP A 111 -4.86 -13.75 15.05
CA ASP A 111 -4.41 -14.74 14.09
C ASP A 111 -3.16 -15.46 14.62
N GLN A 112 -2.59 -16.36 13.81
CA GLN A 112 -1.39 -17.13 14.16
C GLN A 112 -0.15 -16.28 14.48
N TRP A 113 -0.18 -14.97 14.19
CA TRP A 113 0.89 -14.01 14.47
C TRP A 113 0.55 -13.05 15.63
N GLY A 114 -0.61 -13.23 16.27
CA GLY A 114 -1.05 -12.44 17.41
C GLY A 114 -2.24 -11.52 17.12
N PRO A 115 -2.49 -10.49 17.95
CA PRO A 115 -3.67 -9.64 17.84
C PRO A 115 -3.56 -8.70 16.63
N ARG A 116 -4.58 -8.74 15.76
CA ARG A 116 -4.67 -7.91 14.56
C ARG A 116 -5.35 -6.58 14.88
N TRP A 117 -4.55 -5.53 14.98
CA TRP A 117 -5.00 -4.15 15.21
C TRP A 117 -5.20 -3.39 13.90
N VAL A 118 -6.30 -2.64 13.80
CA VAL A 118 -6.64 -1.81 12.64
C VAL A 118 -6.92 -0.38 13.05
N HIS A 119 -6.80 0.55 12.11
CA HIS A 119 -7.17 1.95 12.31
C HIS A 119 -8.70 2.10 12.51
N ALA A 120 -9.09 3.07 13.34
CA ALA A 120 -10.48 3.47 13.62
C ALA A 120 -11.26 4.00 12.40
N PHE A 121 -10.57 4.12 11.27
CA PHE A 121 -11.15 4.44 9.96
C PHE A 121 -12.17 3.34 9.55
N GLY A 122 -12.09 2.15 10.14
CA GLY A 122 -12.91 1.00 9.80
C GLY A 122 -12.13 0.08 8.87
N ALA A 123 -11.88 -1.14 9.31
CA ALA A 123 -11.32 -2.25 8.52
C ALA A 123 -10.40 -1.88 7.33
N VAL A 124 -9.21 -1.37 7.62
CA VAL A 124 -8.05 -1.52 6.73
C VAL A 124 -7.14 -2.53 7.43
N PRO A 125 -6.98 -3.77 6.94
CA PRO A 125 -5.65 -4.34 7.02
C PRO A 125 -4.80 -3.36 6.22
N PHE A 126 -3.79 -2.74 6.84
CA PHE A 126 -2.62 -2.35 6.06
C PHE A 126 -2.34 -3.49 5.10
N PRO A 127 -1.97 -3.20 3.84
CA PRO A 127 -1.87 -4.25 2.85
C PRO A 127 -1.07 -5.39 3.47
N SER A 128 -1.57 -6.62 3.36
CA SER A 128 -1.54 -7.72 4.34
C SER A 128 -0.22 -8.13 5.02
N ASN A 129 0.84 -7.34 4.98
CA ASN A 129 2.21 -7.69 5.37
C ASN A 129 2.92 -6.60 6.20
N ILE A 130 2.27 -5.50 6.64
CA ILE A 130 2.82 -4.70 7.74
C ILE A 130 2.51 -5.41 9.05
N ARG A 131 3.39 -6.37 9.39
CA ARG A 131 3.55 -6.84 10.75
C ARG A 131 4.05 -5.65 11.55
N ILE A 132 3.31 -5.20 12.57
CA ILE A 132 3.89 -4.42 13.65
C ILE A 132 4.95 -5.33 14.29
N LYS A 133 6.20 -5.24 13.83
CA LYS A 133 7.29 -6.05 14.35
C LYS A 133 7.72 -5.46 15.69
N TRP A 134 7.50 -6.22 16.75
CA TRP A 134 8.30 -6.17 17.97
C TRP A 134 9.66 -6.85 17.73
N PRO A 135 10.65 -6.54 18.56
CA PRO A 135 11.99 -6.09 18.16
C PRO A 135 12.73 -7.11 17.27
N HIS A 136 13.53 -6.56 16.35
CA HIS A 136 14.46 -7.19 15.38
C HIS A 136 14.10 -7.15 13.89
N THR A 137 13.43 -6.11 13.34
CA THR A 137 13.57 -5.75 11.91
C THR A 137 13.25 -4.28 11.60
N ASP A 138 13.80 -3.77 10.50
CA ASP A 138 13.60 -2.44 9.88
C ASP A 138 12.10 -2.10 9.62
N ARG A 139 11.54 -1.16 10.39
CA ARG A 139 10.15 -1.16 10.92
C ARG A 139 9.05 -0.40 10.13
N PRO A 140 7.79 -0.87 10.22
CA PRO A 140 6.60 -0.06 10.54
C PRO A 140 6.48 0.19 12.06
N PHE A 141 6.21 1.43 12.47
CA PHE A 141 6.37 1.93 13.85
C PHE A 141 5.35 1.37 14.87
N SER A 142 5.78 1.13 16.11
CA SER A 142 4.91 0.82 17.25
C SER A 142 5.50 1.27 18.59
N ALA A 143 4.62 1.54 19.55
CA ALA A 143 4.99 2.01 20.89
C ALA A 143 4.16 1.37 22.01
N TRP A 144 3.77 0.10 21.89
CA TRP A 144 3.16 -0.69 22.97
C TRP A 144 4.05 -0.77 24.22
N ALA A 145 3.40 -0.80 25.39
CA ALA A 145 4.05 -0.96 26.67
C ALA A 145 4.59 -2.40 26.83
N PRO A 146 5.58 -2.62 27.72
CA PRO A 146 6.02 -3.97 28.03
C PRO A 146 4.85 -4.85 28.48
N GLY A 147 4.66 -6.00 27.83
CA GLY A 147 3.55 -6.92 28.12
C GLY A 147 2.22 -6.56 27.43
N GLU A 148 2.18 -5.49 26.64
CA GLU A 148 0.99 -5.05 25.89
C GLU A 148 1.20 -5.24 24.36
N PRO A 149 0.14 -5.47 23.58
CA PRO A 149 -1.24 -5.65 24.02
C PRO A 149 -1.45 -6.98 24.76
N ASP A 150 -2.21 -6.97 25.84
CA ASP A 150 -2.67 -8.22 26.46
C ASP A 150 -3.72 -8.92 25.56
N ILE A 151 -3.80 -10.26 25.58
CA ILE A 151 -4.76 -11.01 24.74
C ILE A 151 -6.02 -11.30 25.57
N VAL A 152 -6.62 -10.26 26.16
CA VAL A 152 -7.89 -10.38 26.88
C VAL A 152 -9.03 -9.99 25.95
N GLU A 153 -10.00 -10.89 25.71
CA GLU A 153 -11.02 -10.74 24.65
C GLU A 153 -11.77 -9.39 24.66
N ASP A 154 -12.06 -8.85 25.85
CA ASP A 154 -12.84 -7.61 26.00
C ASP A 154 -12.02 -6.32 25.81
N ARG A 155 -10.69 -6.42 25.77
CA ARG A 155 -9.77 -5.30 25.53
C ARG A 155 -9.43 -5.19 24.04
N ARG A 156 -10.31 -4.50 23.31
CA ARG A 156 -10.20 -4.37 21.84
C ARG A 156 -9.87 -2.96 21.36
N CYS A 157 -9.67 -1.99 22.24
CA CYS A 157 -9.37 -0.60 21.87
C CYS A 157 -8.03 -0.18 22.48
N ALA A 158 -7.26 0.68 21.82
CA ALA A 158 -5.95 1.08 22.31
C ALA A 158 -5.93 2.49 22.89
N ARG A 159 -5.10 2.70 23.90
CA ARG A 159 -4.90 3.99 24.56
C ARG A 159 -3.41 4.23 24.81
N ILE A 160 -2.99 5.50 24.86
CA ILE A 160 -1.70 5.87 25.46
C ILE A 160 -1.88 5.92 26.97
N VAL A 161 -1.08 5.17 27.71
CA VAL A 161 -1.18 5.10 29.16
C VAL A 161 -0.47 6.25 29.85
N SER A 162 -1.04 6.68 30.98
CA SER A 162 -0.37 7.55 31.94
C SER A 162 0.48 6.71 32.90
N GLY A 163 1.61 7.23 33.33
CA GLY A 163 2.45 6.60 34.34
C GLY A 163 3.33 7.61 35.05
N SER A 164 3.96 7.19 36.15
CA SER A 164 4.99 7.96 36.84
C SER A 164 6.25 8.09 35.97
N LYS A 165 7.15 9.05 36.26
CA LYS A 165 8.42 9.20 35.50
C LYS A 165 9.24 7.90 35.39
N ASN A 166 9.12 7.01 36.37
CA ASN A 166 9.86 5.75 36.45
C ASN A 166 9.08 4.53 35.94
N ASP A 167 7.84 4.73 35.49
CA ASP A 167 7.02 3.64 34.96
C ASP A 167 7.43 3.36 33.51
N SER A 168 7.91 2.15 33.24
CA SER A 168 8.35 1.70 31.92
C SER A 168 7.22 1.64 30.88
N SER A 169 5.97 1.73 31.32
CA SER A 169 4.77 1.78 30.50
C SER A 169 4.34 3.21 30.17
N ARG A 170 4.83 4.22 30.89
CA ARG A 170 4.41 5.61 30.69
C ARG A 170 4.55 6.04 29.23
N ASP A 171 3.54 6.74 28.72
CA ASP A 171 3.49 7.32 27.37
C ASP A 171 3.57 6.27 26.23
N LYS A 172 3.42 4.98 26.56
CA LYS A 172 3.30 3.86 25.62
C LYS A 172 1.85 3.42 25.46
N TRP A 173 1.60 2.52 24.50
CA TRP A 173 0.26 2.03 24.19
C TRP A 173 -0.09 0.82 25.05
N ALA A 174 -1.33 0.75 25.49
CA ALA A 174 -1.93 -0.44 26.07
C ALA A 174 -3.31 -0.64 25.48
N ASP A 175 -3.78 -1.86 25.46
CA ASP A 175 -5.16 -2.10 25.10
C ASP A 175 -6.09 -1.74 26.27
N ALA A 176 -7.39 -1.72 26.01
CA ALA A 176 -8.41 -1.36 26.97
C ALA A 176 -9.79 -1.81 26.48
N LYS A 177 -10.70 -1.96 27.44
CA LYS A 177 -12.12 -2.18 27.15
C LYS A 177 -12.68 -0.94 26.47
N CYS A 178 -13.24 -1.09 25.28
CA CYS A 178 -13.79 0.02 24.49
C CYS A 178 -14.90 0.81 25.23
N SER A 179 -15.59 0.16 26.17
CA SER A 179 -16.58 0.76 27.07
C SER A 179 -15.99 1.66 28.16
N SER A 180 -14.67 1.64 28.37
CA SER A 180 -13.98 2.54 29.31
C SER A 180 -14.13 3.99 28.87
N ARG A 181 -14.08 4.94 29.81
CA ARG A 181 -14.14 6.36 29.48
C ARG A 181 -12.75 6.98 29.53
N HIS A 182 -12.23 7.38 28.38
CA HIS A 182 -10.98 8.12 28.28
C HIS A 182 -11.17 9.38 27.45
N ARG A 183 -10.31 10.36 27.67
CA ARG A 183 -10.18 11.51 26.76
C ARG A 183 -9.64 11.00 25.42
N TYR A 184 -9.68 11.82 24.38
CA TYR A 184 -9.28 11.38 23.05
C TYR A 184 -8.72 12.55 22.24
N ILE A 185 -7.83 12.22 21.31
CA ILE A 185 -7.31 13.16 20.32
C ILE A 185 -7.99 12.82 19.01
N CYS A 186 -8.57 13.81 18.35
CA CYS A 186 -9.05 13.67 16.99
C CYS A 186 -7.98 14.12 15.99
N GLU A 187 -7.96 13.50 14.82
CA GLU A 187 -7.18 13.92 13.65
C GLU A 187 -8.08 14.11 12.44
N LYS A 188 -7.72 15.04 11.57
CA LYS A 188 -8.29 15.17 10.20
C LYS A 188 -7.19 15.60 9.24
N PHE A 189 -7.39 15.39 7.94
CA PHE A 189 -6.50 15.98 6.94
C PHE A 189 -6.86 17.47 6.75
N THR A 190 -5.89 18.28 6.36
CA THR A 190 -6.14 19.67 5.92
C THR A 190 -6.96 19.72 4.63
N ASP A 191 -6.80 18.68 3.81
CA ASP A 191 -7.55 18.44 2.60
C ASP A 191 -9.01 18.04 2.92
N PRO A 192 -10.02 18.85 2.53
CA PRO A 192 -11.40 18.65 2.92
C PRO A 192 -12.01 17.40 2.26
N GLU A 193 -11.68 17.09 1.01
CA GLU A 193 -12.17 15.88 0.33
C GLU A 193 -11.62 14.62 1.00
N CYS A 194 -10.35 14.65 1.43
CA CYS A 194 -9.71 13.58 2.18
C CYS A 194 -10.15 13.49 3.65
N SER A 195 -11.03 14.39 4.09
CA SER A 195 -11.59 14.42 5.44
C SER A 195 -13.09 14.12 5.50
N GLN A 196 -13.81 14.25 4.38
CA GLN A 196 -15.26 14.05 4.30
C GLN A 196 -15.64 13.15 3.12
N TYR A 197 -15.95 11.88 3.41
CA TYR A 197 -16.44 10.91 2.44
C TYR A 197 -17.36 9.88 3.10
N LYS A 198 -18.19 9.21 2.29
CA LYS A 198 -18.98 8.03 2.71
C LYS A 198 -18.17 6.76 2.51
N VAL A 199 -18.34 5.79 3.40
CA VAL A 199 -17.59 4.53 3.34
C VAL A 199 -18.40 3.45 2.64
N LEU A 200 -17.75 2.70 1.74
CA LEU A 200 -18.26 1.52 1.05
C LEU A 200 -17.51 0.31 1.59
N MET A 201 -18.17 -0.52 2.39
CA MET A 201 -17.53 -1.65 3.09
C MET A 201 -18.23 -2.99 2.92
N GLU A 202 -19.30 -3.00 2.14
CA GLU A 202 -20.14 -4.16 1.97
C GLU A 202 -19.36 -5.29 1.27
N PRO A 203 -19.28 -6.49 1.86
CA PRO A 203 -18.46 -7.59 1.35
C PRO A 203 -18.74 -7.97 -0.10
N TRP A 204 -20.01 -7.88 -0.49
CA TRP A 204 -20.45 -8.24 -1.82
C TRP A 204 -19.85 -7.35 -2.91
N ARG A 205 -19.33 -6.16 -2.61
CA ARG A 205 -18.65 -5.28 -3.59
C ARG A 205 -17.33 -5.82 -4.10
N SER A 206 -16.73 -6.79 -3.40
CA SER A 206 -15.47 -7.38 -3.80
C SER A 206 -15.58 -8.02 -5.19
N VAL A 207 -14.61 -7.72 -6.06
CA VAL A 207 -14.46 -8.33 -7.39
C VAL A 207 -14.29 -9.85 -7.35
N ARG A 208 -14.02 -10.41 -6.16
CA ARG A 208 -13.89 -11.85 -5.94
C ARG A 208 -15.23 -12.52 -5.66
N VAL A 209 -16.23 -11.78 -5.19
CA VAL A 209 -17.54 -12.33 -4.86
C VAL A 209 -18.28 -12.65 -6.15
N LYS A 210 -18.58 -13.94 -6.35
CA LYS A 210 -19.41 -14.42 -7.46
C LYS A 210 -20.88 -14.34 -7.07
N ASN A 211 -21.71 -13.86 -7.99
CA ASN A 211 -23.15 -13.99 -7.85
C ASN A 211 -23.59 -15.32 -8.47
N LEU A 212 -24.00 -16.25 -7.61
CA LEU A 212 -24.44 -17.59 -8.05
C LEU A 212 -25.97 -17.72 -8.07
N HIS A 213 -26.74 -16.81 -7.45
CA HIS A 213 -28.21 -16.87 -7.42
C HIS A 213 -28.86 -15.47 -7.29
N PRO A 214 -30.07 -15.25 -7.84
CA PRO A 214 -30.87 -14.06 -7.56
C PRO A 214 -31.23 -13.94 -6.06
N PRO A 215 -31.46 -12.73 -5.52
CA PRO A 215 -31.64 -11.45 -6.24
C PRO A 215 -30.31 -10.72 -6.49
N HIS A 216 -30.11 -10.32 -7.74
CA HIS A 216 -28.96 -9.54 -8.18
C HIS A 216 -29.07 -8.11 -7.66
N ARG A 217 -28.00 -7.56 -7.07
CA ARG A 217 -28.05 -6.21 -6.50
C ARG A 217 -27.96 -5.16 -7.58
N CYS A 218 -28.64 -4.05 -7.31
CA CYS A 218 -28.64 -2.88 -8.15
C CYS A 218 -28.42 -1.64 -7.30
N GLU A 219 -27.38 -0.88 -7.66
CA GLU A 219 -27.15 0.46 -7.12
C GLU A 219 -27.90 1.46 -8.00
N SER A 220 -29.24 1.43 -7.92
CA SER A 220 -30.11 2.30 -8.72
C SER A 220 -30.02 3.77 -8.33
N GLN A 221 -30.65 4.63 -9.13
CA GLN A 221 -30.69 6.09 -8.94
C GLN A 221 -31.01 6.49 -7.50
N GLY A 222 -30.17 7.36 -6.91
CA GLY A 222 -30.35 7.92 -5.57
C GLY A 222 -29.40 7.37 -4.50
N TRP A 223 -28.68 6.27 -4.76
CA TRP A 223 -27.71 5.72 -3.79
C TRP A 223 -26.38 6.46 -3.75
N PHE A 224 -25.97 6.98 -4.91
CA PHE A 224 -24.83 7.87 -5.05
C PHE A 224 -25.29 9.32 -5.27
N GLY A 225 -24.69 10.26 -4.55
CA GLY A 225 -24.94 11.69 -4.75
C GLY A 225 -24.00 12.26 -5.82
N ASN A 226 -24.51 13.15 -6.69
CA ASN A 226 -23.72 13.75 -7.78
C ASN A 226 -22.43 14.46 -7.32
N ASP A 227 -22.36 14.88 -6.05
CA ASP A 227 -21.20 15.58 -5.48
C ASP A 227 -20.61 14.96 -4.21
N GLN A 228 -20.84 13.66 -3.99
CA GLN A 228 -20.37 12.98 -2.78
C GLN A 228 -19.10 12.15 -3.04
N TRP A 229 -18.09 12.32 -2.19
CA TRP A 229 -16.91 11.45 -2.15
C TRP A 229 -17.20 10.16 -1.39
N TYR A 230 -16.65 9.05 -1.91
CA TYR A 230 -16.78 7.70 -1.39
C TYR A 230 -15.40 7.05 -1.22
N ARG A 231 -15.26 6.15 -0.25
CA ARG A 231 -14.04 5.36 -0.05
C ARG A 231 -14.36 3.89 0.12
N PHE A 232 -13.67 3.04 -0.64
CA PHE A 232 -13.69 1.58 -0.47
C PHE A 232 -12.91 1.17 0.77
N MET A 233 -13.51 0.30 1.58
CA MET A 233 -12.95 -0.21 2.83
C MET A 233 -13.41 -1.63 3.14
N GLY A 234 -12.88 -2.23 4.20
CA GLY A 234 -13.37 -3.50 4.70
C GLY A 234 -13.36 -4.57 3.62
N GLU A 235 -14.29 -5.52 3.66
CA GLU A 235 -14.28 -6.64 2.73
C GLU A 235 -14.52 -6.23 1.27
N ALA A 236 -14.96 -4.99 1.01
CA ALA A 236 -15.00 -4.41 -0.32
C ALA A 236 -13.59 -4.13 -0.90
N GLY A 237 -12.55 -4.05 -0.07
CA GLY A 237 -11.18 -3.69 -0.47
C GLY A 237 -10.88 -2.19 -0.32
N THR A 238 -9.72 -1.74 -0.77
CA THR A 238 -9.24 -0.36 -0.55
C THR A 238 -9.31 0.54 -1.79
N ALA A 239 -9.58 -0.03 -2.96
CA ALA A 239 -9.64 0.68 -4.23
C ALA A 239 -10.61 -0.01 -5.19
N MET A 240 -11.06 0.73 -6.21
CA MET A 240 -11.73 0.11 -7.36
C MET A 240 -10.72 -0.72 -8.17
N PRO A 241 -11.10 -1.87 -8.75
CA PRO A 241 -10.21 -2.58 -9.64
C PRO A 241 -9.93 -1.76 -10.90
N THR A 242 -8.65 -1.66 -11.26
CA THR A 242 -8.16 -1.10 -12.54
C THR A 242 -8.08 -2.15 -13.65
N GLU A 243 -8.28 -3.41 -13.29
CA GLU A 243 -8.35 -4.54 -14.21
C GLU A 243 -9.80 -4.96 -14.44
N THR A 244 -10.06 -5.52 -15.62
CA THR A 244 -11.40 -6.00 -15.97
C THR A 244 -11.86 -7.11 -15.02
N PRO A 245 -13.07 -7.04 -14.46
CA PRO A 245 -13.65 -8.11 -13.68
C PRO A 245 -13.67 -9.44 -14.45
N PRO A 246 -13.41 -10.59 -13.79
CA PRO A 246 -13.24 -11.87 -14.49
C PRO A 246 -14.51 -12.36 -15.22
N SER A 247 -15.70 -12.02 -14.72
CA SER A 247 -16.95 -12.29 -15.43
C SER A 247 -18.02 -11.24 -15.11
N SER A 248 -19.16 -11.30 -15.79
CA SER A 248 -20.27 -10.37 -15.58
C SER A 248 -21.01 -10.60 -14.25
N HIS A 249 -20.80 -11.72 -13.56
CA HIS A 249 -21.46 -11.99 -12.27
C HIS A 249 -20.46 -11.80 -11.12
N ARG A 250 -20.08 -10.55 -10.87
CA ARG A 250 -19.12 -10.15 -9.83
C ARG A 250 -19.63 -8.95 -9.04
N CYS A 251 -19.00 -8.72 -7.90
CA CYS A 251 -19.27 -7.53 -7.06
C CYS A 251 -20.74 -7.44 -6.62
N GLY A 252 -21.40 -8.59 -6.42
CA GLY A 252 -22.79 -8.59 -5.96
C GLY A 252 -23.81 -8.27 -7.07
N SER A 253 -23.39 -8.14 -8.33
CA SER A 253 -24.27 -7.78 -9.46
C SER A 253 -24.00 -8.58 -10.75
N ASP A 254 -24.79 -8.34 -11.80
CA ASP A 254 -24.62 -8.91 -13.16
C ASP A 254 -23.87 -7.98 -14.12
N THR A 255 -23.51 -6.81 -13.62
CA THR A 255 -22.84 -5.77 -14.37
C THR A 255 -21.83 -5.08 -13.45
N PRO A 256 -20.68 -5.72 -13.17
CA PRO A 256 -19.63 -5.16 -12.35
C PRO A 256 -19.01 -3.94 -13.05
N VAL A 257 -18.88 -2.85 -12.29
CA VAL A 257 -18.29 -1.60 -12.74
C VAL A 257 -16.87 -1.47 -12.18
N TRP A 258 -15.90 -1.32 -13.07
CA TRP A 258 -14.48 -1.19 -12.76
C TRP A 258 -13.90 0.09 -13.36
N MET A 259 -12.74 0.53 -12.89
CA MET A 259 -12.12 1.77 -13.35
C MET A 259 -11.13 1.50 -14.47
N ASN A 260 -11.28 2.15 -15.61
CA ASN A 260 -10.33 2.07 -16.70
C ASN A 260 -9.24 3.13 -16.53
N GLY A 261 -7.99 2.68 -16.46
CA GLY A 261 -6.80 3.52 -16.21
C GLY A 261 -6.16 3.23 -14.87
N THR A 262 -5.17 4.03 -14.50
CA THR A 262 -4.43 3.92 -13.23
C THR A 262 -5.06 4.79 -12.15
N HIS A 263 -4.82 4.44 -10.89
CA HIS A 263 -5.15 5.33 -9.77
C HIS A 263 -4.17 6.53 -9.73
N PRO A 264 -4.63 7.71 -9.27
CA PRO A 264 -3.77 8.88 -9.13
C PRO A 264 -2.75 8.75 -7.99
N THR A 265 -1.69 9.54 -8.09
CA THR A 265 -0.80 9.89 -6.98
C THR A 265 -1.40 11.02 -6.12
N TYR A 266 -0.79 11.34 -4.98
CA TYR A 266 -1.22 12.48 -4.18
C TYR A 266 -1.02 13.82 -4.90
N GLU A 267 0.04 13.93 -5.70
CA GLU A 267 0.42 15.16 -6.41
C GLU A 267 -0.53 15.47 -7.57
N ASP A 268 -1.13 14.43 -8.17
CA ASP A 268 -2.10 14.56 -9.25
C ASP A 268 -3.39 15.28 -8.82
N GLY A 269 -3.66 15.35 -7.52
CA GLY A 269 -4.88 15.94 -6.98
C GLY A 269 -6.14 15.19 -7.44
N VAL A 270 -7.17 15.93 -7.85
CA VAL A 270 -8.41 15.35 -8.36
C VAL A 270 -8.26 15.08 -9.86
N VAL A 271 -8.33 13.81 -10.24
CA VAL A 271 -8.25 13.39 -11.64
C VAL A 271 -9.55 12.80 -12.15
N GLU A 272 -9.82 12.99 -13.44
CA GLU A 272 -10.92 12.32 -14.13
C GLU A 272 -10.50 10.91 -14.58
N ARG A 273 -11.39 9.94 -14.42
CA ARG A 273 -11.22 8.57 -14.90
C ARG A 273 -12.52 8.08 -15.52
N HIS A 274 -12.40 7.14 -16.46
CA HIS A 274 -13.56 6.46 -17.01
C HIS A 274 -13.79 5.15 -16.27
N VAL A 275 -15.03 4.86 -15.91
CA VAL A 275 -15.41 3.51 -15.48
C VAL A 275 -16.07 2.75 -16.60
N CYS A 276 -15.96 1.44 -16.55
CA CYS A 276 -16.50 0.51 -17.52
C CYS A 276 -17.40 -0.51 -16.82
N ALA A 277 -18.59 -0.70 -17.37
CA ALA A 277 -19.56 -1.70 -16.93
C ALA A 277 -19.45 -2.94 -17.81
N ARG A 278 -19.06 -4.08 -17.22
CA ARG A 278 -18.93 -5.35 -17.96
C ARG A 278 -20.25 -6.09 -18.00
N HIS A 279 -20.76 -6.43 -19.19
CA HIS A 279 -22.05 -7.08 -19.34
C HIS A 279 -22.06 -8.08 -20.51
N LEU A 280 -22.61 -9.29 -20.29
CA LEU A 280 -22.78 -10.36 -21.30
C LEU A 280 -21.55 -10.56 -22.22
N GLY A 281 -20.36 -10.65 -21.62
CA GLY A 281 -19.10 -10.87 -22.35
C GLY A 281 -18.45 -9.61 -22.93
N ASN A 282 -19.15 -8.48 -22.99
CA ASN A 282 -18.55 -7.19 -23.31
C ASN A 282 -17.89 -6.59 -22.05
N ILE A 283 -16.58 -6.34 -22.13
CA ILE A 283 -15.76 -5.84 -21.02
C ILE A 283 -16.05 -4.38 -20.63
N CYS A 284 -16.64 -3.59 -21.53
CA CYS A 284 -17.01 -2.20 -21.31
C CYS A 284 -18.24 -1.85 -22.16
N ARG A 285 -19.40 -2.41 -21.79
CA ARG A 285 -20.67 -2.19 -22.50
C ARG A 285 -21.16 -0.77 -22.34
N TRP A 286 -21.06 -0.24 -21.12
CA TRP A 286 -21.36 1.15 -20.78
C TRP A 286 -20.15 1.78 -20.12
N LYS A 287 -19.97 3.08 -20.32
CA LYS A 287 -18.88 3.86 -19.72
C LYS A 287 -19.35 5.24 -19.31
N TRP A 288 -18.78 5.77 -18.24
CA TRP A 288 -19.00 7.14 -17.79
C TRP A 288 -17.81 7.64 -16.97
N THR A 289 -17.79 8.94 -16.70
CA THR A 289 -16.69 9.59 -15.98
C THR A 289 -16.93 9.56 -14.48
N ILE A 290 -15.85 9.39 -13.72
CA ILE A 290 -15.76 9.56 -12.27
C ILE A 290 -14.58 10.48 -11.95
N HIS A 291 -14.54 11.02 -10.72
CA HIS A 291 -13.35 11.69 -10.20
C HIS A 291 -12.69 10.84 -9.13
N VAL A 292 -11.36 10.80 -9.11
CA VAL A 292 -10.57 10.04 -8.14
C VAL A 292 -9.48 10.94 -7.59
N LYS A 293 -9.18 10.81 -6.29
CA LYS A 293 -8.11 11.55 -5.63
C LYS A 293 -7.35 10.64 -4.68
N ALA A 294 -6.03 10.71 -4.69
CA ALA A 294 -5.21 10.08 -3.67
C ALA A 294 -5.01 11.05 -2.50
N CYS A 295 -5.08 10.54 -1.29
CA CYS A 295 -4.99 11.31 -0.05
C CYS A 295 -3.65 11.10 0.66
N PRO A 296 -3.18 12.06 1.49
CA PRO A 296 -1.87 11.97 2.16
C PRO A 296 -1.70 10.74 3.07
N GLY A 297 -2.80 10.07 3.44
CA GLY A 297 -2.80 8.81 4.18
C GLY A 297 -2.67 7.54 3.33
N GLY A 298 -2.32 7.65 2.05
CA GLY A 298 -2.12 6.50 1.15
C GLY A 298 -3.42 5.77 0.76
N PHE A 299 -4.55 6.50 0.74
CA PHE A 299 -5.85 5.95 0.37
C PHE A 299 -6.48 6.76 -0.75
N LEU A 300 -7.47 6.15 -1.40
CA LEU A 300 -8.16 6.72 -2.55
C LEU A 300 -9.61 7.06 -2.19
N ILE A 301 -10.07 8.19 -2.68
CA ILE A 301 -11.48 8.60 -2.64
C ILE A 301 -12.01 8.76 -4.06
N TYR A 302 -13.29 8.47 -4.23
CA TYR A 302 -13.96 8.40 -5.52
C TYR A 302 -15.26 9.21 -5.49
N LYS A 303 -15.42 10.11 -6.45
CA LYS A 303 -16.68 10.81 -6.70
C LYS A 303 -17.45 9.98 -7.72
N LEU A 304 -18.39 9.18 -7.22
CA LEU A 304 -19.12 8.19 -8.01
C LEU A 304 -20.50 8.76 -8.36
N PRO A 305 -20.84 8.96 -9.65
CA PRO A 305 -22.17 9.40 -10.04
C PRO A 305 -23.19 8.24 -9.94
N PRO A 306 -24.49 8.56 -9.85
CA PRO A 306 -25.56 7.58 -10.05
C PRO A 306 -25.38 6.83 -11.37
N MET A 307 -25.67 5.53 -11.35
CA MET A 307 -25.52 4.70 -12.55
C MET A 307 -26.57 5.07 -13.60
N LYS A 308 -26.11 5.23 -14.84
CA LYS A 308 -26.94 5.58 -16.01
C LYS A 308 -27.45 4.35 -16.77
N ILE A 309 -27.69 3.24 -16.08
CA ILE A 309 -28.12 1.96 -16.67
C ILE A 309 -29.57 1.69 -16.26
N GLU A 310 -30.48 1.64 -17.23
CA GLU A 310 -31.90 1.31 -17.04
C GLU A 310 -32.08 -0.19 -16.74
N ASN A 311 -32.99 -0.55 -15.81
CA ASN A 311 -33.26 -1.93 -15.34
C ASN A 311 -32.07 -2.65 -14.67
N CYS A 312 -31.48 -1.99 -13.67
CA CYS A 312 -30.11 -2.28 -13.25
C CYS A 312 -29.91 -3.58 -12.43
N HIS A 313 -28.77 -4.20 -12.69
CA HIS A 313 -28.05 -5.15 -11.84
C HIS A 313 -26.57 -4.77 -11.85
N SER A 314 -26.25 -3.51 -11.52
CA SER A 314 -24.89 -2.94 -11.62
C SER A 314 -24.39 -2.45 -10.26
N THR A 315 -23.09 -2.66 -10.00
CA THR A 315 -22.42 -2.26 -8.75
C THR A 315 -20.99 -1.77 -8.99
N TYR A 316 -20.57 -0.73 -8.27
CA TYR A 316 -19.16 -0.34 -8.26
C TYR A 316 -18.33 -1.35 -7.47
N CYS A 317 -17.40 -1.98 -8.15
CA CYS A 317 -16.52 -2.99 -7.57
C CYS A 317 -15.43 -2.37 -6.71
N GLY A 318 -15.07 -3.08 -5.65
CA GLY A 318 -13.79 -2.90 -4.98
C GLY A 318 -12.91 -4.15 -5.14
N LEU A 319 -11.62 -4.01 -4.87
CA LEU A 319 -10.62 -5.10 -5.00
C LEU A 319 -10.86 -6.30 -4.05
N GLY A 320 -11.61 -6.09 -2.96
CA GLY A 320 -11.77 -7.06 -1.88
C GLY A 320 -10.58 -7.10 -0.91
N ASN A 321 -10.78 -7.65 0.30
CA ASN A 321 -9.71 -7.85 1.27
C ASN A 321 -8.85 -9.07 0.93
N ASN A 322 -7.74 -8.82 0.23
CA ASN A 322 -6.46 -9.54 0.25
C ASN A 322 -5.56 -8.91 -0.82
N VAL A 323 -5.24 -7.63 -0.58
CA VAL A 323 -4.38 -6.76 -1.37
C VAL A 323 -3.10 -6.57 -0.54
N THR A 324 -1.97 -7.08 -1.02
CA THR A 324 -0.67 -6.94 -0.32
C THR A 324 -0.02 -5.60 -0.71
N VAL A 325 1.01 -5.15 0.03
CA VAL A 325 1.57 -3.76 -0.05
C VAL A 325 2.04 -3.40 -1.46
N VAL A 326 2.31 -4.43 -2.26
CA VAL A 326 2.75 -4.37 -3.65
C VAL A 326 1.71 -3.71 -4.56
N ASP A 327 0.41 -3.86 -4.28
CA ASP A 327 -0.66 -3.30 -5.12
C ASP A 327 -0.89 -1.80 -4.87
N THR A 328 -0.46 -1.27 -3.72
CA THR A 328 -0.61 0.16 -3.36
C THR A 328 0.56 1.05 -3.81
N VAL A 329 1.75 0.48 -4.05
CA VAL A 329 2.94 1.25 -4.45
C VAL A 329 3.06 1.37 -5.98
N SER A 330 2.51 0.40 -6.73
CA SER A 330 2.35 0.49 -8.19
C SER A 330 1.34 1.57 -8.63
N ILE A 331 0.54 2.07 -7.69
CA ILE A 331 -0.47 3.11 -7.90
C ILE A 331 0.14 4.53 -7.83
N ILE A 332 1.19 4.76 -7.04
CA ILE A 332 1.67 6.11 -6.71
C ILE A 332 2.92 6.52 -7.53
N SER A 333 3.46 5.67 -8.41
CA SER A 333 4.82 5.88 -8.95
C SER A 333 4.98 5.76 -10.48
N ASN A 334 4.06 6.34 -11.27
CA ASN A 334 4.32 6.64 -12.69
C ASN A 334 3.71 8.02 -12.96
N GLU A 335 4.45 9.13 -13.02
CA GLU A 335 5.30 9.68 -14.09
C GLU A 335 5.99 10.95 -13.48
N GLU A 336 7.15 11.49 -13.84
CA GLU A 336 8.14 11.23 -14.90
C GLU A 336 9.46 11.96 -14.53
N GLU A 337 10.44 11.78 -15.38
CA GLU A 337 11.80 12.32 -15.34
C GLU A 337 11.93 13.86 -15.23
N ASP A 338 13.14 14.24 -14.82
CA ASP A 338 13.93 15.38 -15.33
C ASP A 338 13.80 16.75 -14.65
N ILE A 339 14.53 16.95 -13.55
CA ILE A 339 15.40 18.15 -13.40
C ILE A 339 16.69 17.70 -12.68
N SER A 340 17.68 17.28 -13.47
CA SER A 340 19.07 17.30 -13.04
C SER A 340 19.68 18.68 -13.38
N LYS A 341 20.47 19.22 -12.43
CA LYS A 341 21.22 20.50 -12.45
C LYS A 341 20.33 21.69 -12.02
N GLU A 342 20.59 22.41 -10.93
CA GLU A 342 21.87 22.87 -10.40
C GLU A 342 21.62 23.42 -8.97
N PHE A 343 22.27 22.89 -7.93
CA PHE A 343 23.07 23.65 -6.95
C PHE A 343 23.51 22.80 -5.76
N ASP A 344 24.83 22.62 -5.69
CA ASP A 344 25.60 21.96 -4.65
C ASP A 344 25.65 22.70 -3.30
N LYS A 345 26.09 21.92 -2.30
CA LYS A 345 26.57 22.21 -0.92
C LYS A 345 25.55 22.03 0.19
N GLU A 346 25.77 21.23 1.24
CA GLU A 346 26.93 20.48 1.74
C GLU A 346 26.37 19.43 2.75
N ARG A 347 26.72 18.16 2.60
CA ARG A 347 27.37 17.37 3.67
C ARG A 347 27.73 15.95 3.20
N ASN A 348 29.03 15.71 3.28
CA ASN A 348 29.77 14.49 2.98
C ASN A 348 29.10 13.20 3.50
N VAL A 349 28.56 12.42 2.58
CA VAL A 349 28.52 10.96 2.68
C VAL A 349 29.45 10.47 1.57
N SER A 350 30.42 9.62 1.90
CA SER A 350 31.41 9.21 0.91
C SER A 350 30.72 8.49 -0.25
N ALA A 351 31.08 8.88 -1.48
CA ALA A 351 30.51 8.34 -2.71
C ALA A 351 30.74 6.82 -2.88
N ASP A 352 31.67 6.24 -2.12
CA ASP A 352 31.95 4.80 -2.10
C ASP A 352 30.83 4.00 -1.41
N GLU A 353 30.13 4.60 -0.43
CA GLU A 353 29.12 3.90 0.38
C GLU A 353 27.72 3.99 -0.25
N LEU A 354 27.39 5.11 -0.91
CA LEU A 354 26.13 5.27 -1.65
C LEU A 354 26.14 4.52 -2.99
N SER A 355 27.33 4.27 -3.58
CA SER A 355 27.47 3.41 -4.74
C SER A 355 27.21 1.95 -4.38
N ARG A 356 27.63 1.47 -3.21
CA ARG A 356 27.37 0.10 -2.72
C ARG A 356 25.89 -0.19 -2.51
N VAL A 357 25.13 0.72 -1.90
CA VAL A 357 23.71 0.48 -1.54
C VAL A 357 22.80 0.39 -2.78
N THR A 358 23.10 1.09 -3.87
CA THR A 358 22.37 0.96 -5.15
C THR A 358 22.94 -0.19 -6.02
N THR A 359 24.23 -0.54 -5.84
CA THR A 359 24.86 -1.67 -6.54
C THR A 359 24.61 -3.06 -5.94
N THR A 360 23.81 -3.18 -4.87
CA THR A 360 23.55 -4.50 -4.25
C THR A 360 22.07 -4.88 -4.09
N GLN A 361 21.13 -4.05 -4.56
CA GLN A 361 19.70 -4.41 -4.57
C GLN A 361 19.49 -5.79 -5.23
N GLY A 362 19.00 -6.76 -4.45
CA GLY A 362 18.79 -8.16 -4.86
C GLY A 362 19.99 -9.09 -4.65
N CYS A 363 21.21 -8.56 -4.49
CA CYS A 363 22.44 -9.34 -4.23
C CYS A 363 22.67 -9.60 -2.72
N ASP A 364 22.15 -8.73 -1.85
CA ASP A 364 22.32 -8.86 -0.39
C ASP A 364 21.25 -9.76 0.26
N SER A 365 20.15 -10.02 -0.43
CA SER A 365 19.07 -10.88 0.06
C SER A 365 18.28 -11.47 -1.11
N TYR A 366 18.37 -12.80 -1.25
CA TYR A 366 17.66 -13.58 -2.24
C TYR A 366 17.29 -14.96 -1.68
N THR A 367 16.30 -15.62 -2.29
CA THR A 367 15.96 -17.01 -2.02
C THR A 367 16.65 -17.92 -3.03
N GLU A 368 17.24 -19.02 -2.57
CA GLU A 368 17.88 -19.98 -3.47
C GLU A 368 16.85 -20.92 -4.11
N LEU A 369 17.00 -21.11 -5.42
CA LEU A 369 16.28 -22.10 -6.23
C LEU A 369 17.28 -23.16 -6.65
N SER A 370 17.35 -24.24 -5.87
CA SER A 370 18.36 -25.29 -6.03
C SER A 370 17.82 -26.61 -6.52
N GLU A 371 16.52 -26.69 -6.80
CA GLU A 371 15.86 -27.93 -7.13
C GLU A 371 16.29 -28.45 -8.51
N ALA A 372 16.82 -29.68 -8.58
CA ALA A 372 17.34 -30.30 -9.80
C ALA A 372 16.33 -30.29 -10.97
N TRP A 373 15.04 -30.38 -10.65
CA TRP A 373 13.97 -30.38 -11.65
C TRP A 373 13.87 -29.07 -12.43
N ARG A 374 14.50 -27.97 -11.99
CA ARG A 374 14.53 -26.68 -12.71
C ARG A 374 15.50 -26.67 -13.90
N SER A 375 16.42 -27.62 -13.96
CA SER A 375 17.39 -27.76 -15.05
C SER A 375 16.69 -28.00 -16.40
N VAL A 376 17.17 -27.33 -17.46
CA VAL A 376 16.75 -27.63 -18.85
C VAL A 376 17.10 -29.03 -19.31
N HIS A 377 18.01 -29.71 -18.62
CA HIS A 377 18.36 -31.10 -18.89
C HIS A 377 17.36 -32.06 -18.24
N PHE A 378 16.57 -31.61 -17.27
CA PHE A 378 15.55 -32.42 -16.63
C PHE A 378 14.37 -32.67 -17.58
N LEU A 379 14.33 -33.90 -18.09
CA LEU A 379 13.31 -34.43 -18.99
C LEU A 379 12.14 -35.00 -18.20
N LYS A 380 10.92 -34.58 -18.53
CA LYS A 380 9.71 -35.22 -18.00
C LYS A 380 9.58 -36.64 -18.58
N TYR A 381 9.68 -37.66 -17.74
CA TYR A 381 9.27 -39.04 -18.07
C TYR A 381 7.81 -39.26 -17.67
N TYR A 382 6.97 -39.74 -18.58
CA TYR A 382 5.62 -40.28 -18.28
C TYR A 382 5.78 -41.78 -17.92
N PRO A 383 5.01 -42.43 -17.00
CA PRO A 383 3.68 -42.10 -16.41
C PRO A 383 3.55 -42.43 -14.89
N PRO A 384 2.32 -42.59 -14.32
CA PRO A 384 1.26 -41.61 -14.06
C PRO A 384 1.30 -41.10 -12.59
N HIS A 385 0.72 -39.93 -12.32
CA HIS A 385 0.45 -39.36 -10.98
C HIS A 385 1.54 -38.61 -10.20
N ASP A 386 2.64 -38.15 -10.81
CA ASP A 386 3.52 -37.19 -10.12
C ASP A 386 3.40 -35.74 -10.61
N GLN A 387 3.42 -34.87 -9.60
CA GLN A 387 3.06 -33.45 -9.53
C GLN A 387 3.73 -32.60 -10.62
N ILE A 388 2.94 -32.12 -11.59
CA ILE A 388 3.43 -31.19 -12.61
C ILE A 388 3.78 -29.87 -11.94
N ILE A 389 5.03 -29.44 -12.04
CA ILE A 389 5.46 -28.24 -11.33
C ILE A 389 4.99 -26.97 -12.03
N CYS A 390 4.44 -26.07 -11.22
CA CYS A 390 3.94 -24.78 -11.63
C CYS A 390 4.49 -23.69 -10.72
N ASP A 391 5.36 -22.82 -11.25
CA ASP A 391 5.88 -21.66 -10.52
C ASP A 391 4.83 -20.54 -10.32
N GLY A 392 3.54 -20.83 -10.56
CA GLY A 392 2.41 -19.94 -10.28
C GLY A 392 1.46 -20.41 -9.17
N MET A 393 1.49 -21.70 -8.80
CA MET A 393 0.58 -22.27 -7.78
C MET A 393 1.28 -23.23 -6.82
N ASP A 394 2.29 -23.97 -7.28
CA ASP A 394 2.85 -25.12 -6.55
C ASP A 394 4.28 -24.89 -6.04
N THR A 395 4.91 -23.76 -6.38
CA THR A 395 6.24 -23.40 -5.88
C THR A 395 6.24 -22.06 -5.14
N LYS A 396 7.28 -21.85 -4.34
CA LYS A 396 7.48 -20.66 -3.50
C LYS A 396 7.89 -19.40 -4.29
N VAL A 397 7.61 -19.32 -5.59
CA VAL A 397 7.93 -18.14 -6.42
C VAL A 397 6.83 -17.09 -6.26
N ASP A 398 7.15 -15.99 -5.56
CA ASP A 398 6.16 -15.01 -5.07
C ASP A 398 6.43 -13.56 -5.52
N GLY A 399 7.38 -13.36 -6.45
CA GLY A 399 7.83 -12.02 -6.86
C GLY A 399 9.08 -11.52 -6.13
N GLY A 400 9.66 -12.33 -5.24
CA GLY A 400 10.96 -12.07 -4.60
C GLY A 400 12.17 -12.14 -5.53
N TRP A 401 13.35 -11.85 -4.98
CA TRP A 401 14.64 -12.07 -5.63
C TRP A 401 15.09 -13.52 -5.42
N TYR A 402 15.47 -14.18 -6.50
CA TYR A 402 15.87 -15.58 -6.51
C TYR A 402 17.23 -15.76 -7.15
N ARG A 403 18.01 -16.72 -6.65
CA ARG A 403 19.27 -17.15 -7.25
C ARG A 403 19.18 -18.64 -7.57
N PHE A 404 19.47 -19.02 -8.80
CA PHE A 404 19.63 -20.44 -9.12
C PHE A 404 20.95 -20.93 -8.53
N THR A 405 20.91 -22.02 -7.78
CA THR A 405 22.10 -22.64 -7.16
C THR A 405 22.00 -24.17 -7.22
N GLY A 406 23.01 -24.89 -6.71
CA GLY A 406 22.98 -26.36 -6.62
C GLY A 406 22.76 -27.04 -7.98
N GLU A 407 21.91 -28.07 -7.98
CA GLU A 407 21.57 -28.90 -9.15
C GLU A 407 20.75 -28.16 -10.20
N ALA A 408 20.06 -27.08 -9.81
CA ALA A 408 19.40 -26.20 -10.76
C ALA A 408 20.42 -25.46 -11.66
N GLY A 409 21.71 -25.44 -11.32
CA GLY A 409 22.69 -24.62 -12.01
C GLY A 409 22.73 -23.20 -11.46
N ASP A 410 23.32 -22.27 -12.20
CA ASP A 410 23.69 -20.95 -11.69
C ASP A 410 22.98 -19.77 -12.39
N ARG A 411 22.21 -20.03 -13.44
CA ARG A 411 21.50 -19.00 -14.19
C ARG A 411 20.29 -19.51 -14.97
N MET A 412 19.38 -18.59 -15.27
CA MET A 412 18.24 -18.85 -16.16
C MET A 412 18.75 -19.08 -17.58
N VAL A 413 18.17 -20.04 -18.31
CA VAL A 413 18.54 -20.20 -19.72
C VAL A 413 18.06 -19.01 -20.54
N THR A 414 18.93 -18.52 -21.43
CA THR A 414 18.63 -17.41 -22.35
C THR A 414 18.21 -17.87 -23.74
N GLU A 415 18.26 -19.18 -23.95
CA GLU A 415 17.80 -19.83 -25.16
C GLU A 415 16.58 -20.68 -24.87
N ARG A 416 15.73 -20.80 -25.88
CA ARG A 416 14.54 -21.65 -25.79
C ARG A 416 14.95 -23.11 -25.60
N PRO A 417 14.39 -23.80 -24.59
CA PRO A 417 14.62 -25.23 -24.38
C PRO A 417 14.24 -26.07 -25.60
N LEU A 418 14.95 -27.19 -25.79
CA LEU A 418 14.89 -28.01 -27.00
C LEU A 418 13.48 -28.50 -27.33
N SER A 419 12.71 -28.95 -26.32
CA SER A 419 11.30 -29.30 -26.46
C SER A 419 10.45 -28.73 -25.32
N ILE A 420 9.14 -28.75 -25.52
CA ILE A 420 8.16 -28.67 -24.44
C ILE A 420 8.38 -29.87 -23.50
N ASN A 421 8.00 -29.79 -22.21
CA ASN A 421 8.32 -30.79 -21.18
C ASN A 421 9.78 -30.84 -20.68
N ARG A 422 10.40 -29.67 -20.51
CA ARG A 422 11.69 -29.53 -19.79
C ARG A 422 11.46 -28.86 -18.45
N CYS A 423 12.44 -28.96 -17.56
CA CYS A 423 12.37 -28.34 -16.23
C CYS A 423 11.14 -28.81 -15.43
N ASN A 424 10.80 -30.10 -15.62
CA ASN A 424 9.65 -30.78 -15.04
C ASN A 424 8.29 -30.04 -15.16
N THR A 425 8.13 -29.25 -16.24
CA THR A 425 6.92 -28.47 -16.49
C THR A 425 6.49 -28.62 -17.95
N HIS A 426 5.21 -28.42 -18.26
CA HIS A 426 4.72 -28.58 -19.64
C HIS A 426 5.20 -27.44 -20.55
N ALA A 427 5.30 -26.24 -19.99
CA ALA A 427 5.65 -25.02 -20.72
C ALA A 427 6.89 -24.34 -20.09
N PRO A 428 8.11 -24.80 -20.45
CA PRO A 428 9.33 -24.29 -19.85
C PRO A 428 9.56 -22.82 -20.17
N VAL A 429 9.97 -22.06 -19.16
CA VAL A 429 10.16 -20.60 -19.24
C VAL A 429 11.65 -20.26 -19.34
N TRP A 430 12.00 -19.49 -20.37
CA TRP A 430 13.37 -19.03 -20.65
C TRP A 430 13.42 -17.52 -20.85
N MET A 431 14.57 -16.90 -20.61
CA MET A 431 14.76 -15.46 -20.70
C MET A 431 15.20 -15.02 -22.10
N LYS A 432 14.56 -14.00 -22.67
CA LYS A 432 15.04 -13.38 -23.91
C LYS A 432 16.13 -12.36 -23.64
N GLY A 433 17.25 -12.52 -24.35
CA GLY A 433 18.40 -11.63 -24.31
C GLY A 433 19.46 -12.10 -23.32
N ALA A 434 20.63 -11.50 -23.40
CA ALA A 434 21.76 -11.84 -22.53
C ALA A 434 21.51 -11.46 -21.07
N HIS A 435 22.18 -12.16 -20.17
CA HIS A 435 22.30 -11.74 -18.77
C HIS A 435 23.01 -10.38 -18.68
N PRO A 436 22.63 -9.52 -17.74
CA PRO A 436 23.29 -8.23 -17.54
C PRO A 436 24.75 -8.38 -17.10
N THR A 437 25.51 -7.31 -17.24
CA THR A 437 26.82 -7.11 -16.62
C THR A 437 26.67 -6.40 -15.27
N LEU A 438 27.73 -6.38 -14.45
CA LEU A 438 27.70 -5.71 -13.13
C LEU A 438 27.30 -4.23 -13.22
N ASN A 439 27.72 -3.55 -14.29
CA ASN A 439 27.50 -2.13 -14.49
C ASN A 439 26.09 -1.79 -14.99
N GLU A 440 25.37 -2.77 -15.55
CA GLU A 440 23.98 -2.57 -16.00
C GLU A 440 22.98 -2.56 -14.83
N GLY A 441 23.40 -2.99 -13.63
CA GLY A 441 22.53 -3.00 -12.46
C GLY A 441 21.32 -3.93 -12.62
N VAL A 442 20.14 -3.47 -12.17
CA VAL A 442 18.88 -4.21 -12.33
C VAL A 442 18.28 -3.92 -13.70
N VAL A 443 18.26 -4.91 -14.58
CA VAL A 443 17.68 -4.78 -15.92
C VAL A 443 16.36 -5.55 -16.05
N ARG A 444 15.44 -4.99 -16.82
CA ARG A 444 14.17 -5.64 -17.15
C ARG A 444 14.34 -6.55 -18.36
N ARG A 445 14.07 -7.84 -18.21
CA ARG A 445 14.11 -8.83 -19.31
C ARG A 445 12.72 -9.41 -19.56
N THR A 446 12.52 -9.94 -20.76
CA THR A 446 11.28 -10.63 -21.12
C THR A 446 11.52 -12.11 -20.99
N VAL A 447 10.67 -12.84 -20.30
CA VAL A 447 10.69 -14.31 -20.33
C VAL A 447 9.60 -14.84 -21.25
N CYS A 448 9.80 -16.05 -21.74
CA CYS A 448 8.96 -16.72 -22.70
C CYS A 448 8.70 -18.16 -22.28
N ALA A 449 7.43 -18.54 -22.20
CA ALA A 449 7.03 -19.93 -22.01
C ALA A 449 6.91 -20.62 -23.37
N PHE A 450 7.64 -21.72 -23.57
CA PHE A 450 7.59 -22.51 -24.79
C PHE A 450 6.45 -23.54 -24.73
N TYR A 451 5.46 -23.42 -25.61
CA TYR A 451 4.31 -24.34 -25.63
C TYR A 451 3.71 -24.48 -27.04
N SER A 452 3.11 -25.64 -27.35
CA SER A 452 2.37 -25.92 -28.60
C SER A 452 3.03 -25.36 -29.87
N ARG A 453 4.30 -25.75 -30.10
CA ARG A 453 5.17 -25.32 -31.22
C ARG A 453 5.51 -23.83 -31.30
N ARG A 454 4.90 -22.96 -30.49
CA ARG A 454 5.21 -21.52 -30.42
C ARG A 454 6.36 -21.27 -29.45
N LYS A 455 7.50 -20.81 -29.98
CA LYS A 455 8.74 -20.53 -29.24
C LYS A 455 8.55 -19.64 -28.00
N CYS A 456 7.55 -18.77 -28.02
CA CYS A 456 7.18 -17.89 -26.91
C CYS A 456 5.65 -17.73 -26.94
N ASN A 457 4.93 -18.72 -26.42
CA ASN A 457 3.47 -18.74 -26.44
C ASN A 457 2.90 -17.73 -25.43
N TRP A 458 3.46 -17.72 -24.22
CA TRP A 458 3.20 -16.70 -23.20
C TRP A 458 4.48 -15.95 -22.89
N ARG A 459 4.38 -14.67 -22.54
CA ARG A 459 5.51 -13.83 -22.20
C ARG A 459 5.15 -12.85 -21.09
N TRP A 460 6.11 -12.57 -20.22
CA TRP A 460 6.00 -11.54 -19.18
C TRP A 460 7.37 -10.96 -18.89
N LYS A 461 7.43 -9.96 -18.00
CA LYS A 461 8.66 -9.27 -17.64
C LYS A 461 9.17 -9.78 -16.30
N ILE A 462 10.49 -9.90 -16.19
CA ILE A 462 11.22 -10.13 -14.95
C ILE A 462 12.28 -9.06 -14.80
N HIS A 463 12.83 -8.91 -13.59
CA HIS A 463 14.06 -8.17 -13.38
C HIS A 463 15.21 -9.15 -13.16
N VAL A 464 16.39 -8.84 -13.68
CA VAL A 464 17.60 -9.63 -13.47
C VAL A 464 18.77 -8.69 -13.23
N ARG A 465 19.71 -9.12 -12.42
CA ARG A 465 20.90 -8.37 -12.06
C ARG A 465 22.11 -9.30 -11.97
N ALA A 466 23.28 -8.78 -12.36
CA ALA A 466 24.56 -9.40 -12.04
C ALA A 466 25.06 -8.93 -10.67
N CYS A 467 25.54 -9.85 -9.85
CA CYS A 467 26.01 -9.58 -8.50
C CYS A 467 27.52 -9.73 -8.36
N PRO A 468 28.17 -8.94 -7.48
CA PRO A 468 29.56 -9.17 -7.09
C PRO A 468 29.72 -10.63 -6.63
N GLY A 469 30.68 -11.36 -7.21
CA GLY A 469 30.80 -12.82 -7.04
C GLY A 469 30.34 -13.66 -8.24
N GLY A 470 29.96 -13.03 -9.35
CA GLY A 470 29.81 -13.70 -10.65
C GLY A 470 28.51 -14.48 -10.86
N TYR A 471 27.51 -14.23 -10.01
CA TYR A 471 26.19 -14.87 -10.09
C TYR A 471 25.09 -13.87 -10.46
N PHE A 472 23.90 -14.41 -10.74
CA PHE A 472 22.74 -13.64 -11.14
C PHE A 472 21.60 -13.83 -10.17
N VAL A 473 20.86 -12.75 -9.93
CA VAL A 473 19.62 -12.76 -9.17
C VAL A 473 18.48 -12.30 -10.05
N TYR A 474 17.32 -12.92 -9.87
CA TYR A 474 16.15 -12.75 -10.71
C TYR A 474 14.95 -12.41 -9.84
N LYS A 475 14.29 -11.30 -10.12
CA LYS A 475 13.00 -10.99 -9.52
C LYS A 475 11.91 -11.69 -10.32
N LEU A 476 11.49 -12.86 -9.84
CA LEU A 476 10.61 -13.77 -10.57
C LEU A 476 9.18 -13.66 -10.04
N PRO A 477 8.22 -13.13 -10.82
CA PRO A 477 6.81 -13.18 -10.43
C PRO A 477 6.28 -14.61 -10.50
N PRO A 478 5.18 -14.93 -9.80
CA PRO A 478 4.45 -16.17 -10.02
C PRO A 478 4.15 -16.35 -11.50
N ALA A 479 4.41 -17.52 -12.04
CA ALA A 479 4.21 -17.77 -13.45
C ALA A 479 2.69 -17.71 -13.77
N PRO A 480 2.24 -16.88 -14.72
CA PRO A 480 0.83 -16.51 -14.86
C PRO A 480 -0.06 -17.62 -15.45
N VAL A 481 0.53 -18.75 -15.84
CA VAL A 481 -0.18 -19.86 -16.50
C VAL A 481 0.20 -21.17 -15.82
N CYS A 482 -0.79 -21.99 -15.48
CA CYS A 482 -0.56 -23.30 -14.87
C CYS A 482 0.37 -24.18 -15.73
N HIS A 483 1.21 -24.98 -15.06
CA HIS A 483 2.22 -25.86 -15.69
C HIS A 483 3.29 -25.10 -16.50
N THR A 484 3.68 -23.90 -16.01
CA THR A 484 4.90 -23.20 -16.43
C THR A 484 5.88 -23.10 -15.25
N ALA A 485 7.18 -23.22 -15.53
CA ALA A 485 8.25 -23.10 -14.54
C ALA A 485 9.50 -22.47 -15.15
N TYR A 486 10.22 -21.71 -14.34
CA TYR A 486 11.46 -21.02 -14.68
C TYR A 486 12.60 -22.01 -14.82
N CYS A 487 13.12 -22.13 -16.04
CA CYS A 487 14.19 -23.03 -16.38
C CYS A 487 15.56 -22.41 -16.14
N SER A 488 16.45 -23.21 -15.58
CA SER A 488 17.85 -22.87 -15.39
C SER A 488 18.74 -23.81 -16.19
N ASN A 489 20.00 -23.43 -16.35
CA ASN A 489 20.96 -24.21 -17.14
C ASN A 489 21.24 -25.59 -16.55
N GLY A 490 21.00 -25.83 -15.26
CA GLY A 490 21.42 -27.06 -14.59
C GLY A 490 22.93 -27.12 -14.39
N GLN A 491 23.37 -28.11 -13.62
CA GLN A 491 24.75 -28.61 -13.78
C GLN A 491 24.74 -29.65 -14.88
N ASN A 492 25.76 -29.62 -15.74
CA ASN A 492 25.94 -30.61 -16.81
C ASN A 492 26.35 -31.96 -16.24
#